data_AF-A0A4S4N1F1-F1
#
_entry.id   AF-A0A4S4N1F1-F1
#
_cell.length_a   1.000
_cell.length_b   1.000
_cell.length_c   1.000
_cell.angle_alpha   90.00
_cell.angle_beta   90.00
_cell.angle_gamma   90.00
#
_symmetry.space_group_name_H-M   'P 1'
#
loop_
_entity.id
_entity.type
_entity.pdbx_description
1 polymer ?
#
loop_
_entity_poly.entity_id
_entity_poly.type
_entity_poly.pdbx_seq_one_letter_code
_entity_poly.pdbx_strand_id
1 'polypeptide(L)'
;MPDNLIQNLELTINRTYNVIMLSPEVHQLFDIYDICLKKISIVHEYKIEYFNNEAIKRALRKSFDEGRLVDTPVTLNYHDPTSTAGMDDLPNPLFIELHATIARIFRMSGAGKFFENLLSQYPPTGNSILASTWADMERQIKLHDLSSQIKAGLDLNTRKSRNATT
;
A
#
# COMPACT_ATOMS: atom_id res chain seq x y z
N MET A 1 -13.49 -8.37 -17.51
CA MET A 1 -12.12 -7.84 -17.43
C MET A 1 -11.43 -8.27 -18.71
N PRO A 2 -10.79 -7.41 -19.50
CA PRO A 2 -10.05 -7.94 -20.64
C PRO A 2 -8.84 -8.67 -20.05
N ASP A 3 -8.80 -9.99 -20.22
CA ASP A 3 -7.81 -10.89 -19.61
C ASP A 3 -6.35 -10.52 -19.97
N ASN A 4 -6.18 -9.67 -20.99
CA ASN A 4 -4.91 -9.10 -21.42
C ASN A 4 -4.29 -8.07 -20.44
N LEU A 5 -5.07 -7.47 -19.52
CA LEU A 5 -4.60 -6.40 -18.64
C LEU A 5 -3.75 -6.98 -17.50
N ILE A 6 -4.24 -8.06 -16.88
CA ILE A 6 -3.50 -8.77 -15.82
C ILE A 6 -2.29 -9.51 -16.39
N GLN A 7 -2.40 -10.07 -17.60
CA GLN A 7 -1.30 -10.78 -18.25
C GLN A 7 -0.14 -9.87 -18.69
N ASN A 8 -0.40 -8.56 -18.90
CA ASN A 8 0.60 -7.58 -19.29
C ASN A 8 0.88 -6.54 -18.19
N LEU A 9 0.63 -6.88 -16.93
CA LEU A 9 0.76 -5.93 -15.82
C LEU A 9 2.17 -5.32 -15.79
N GLU A 10 3.22 -6.12 -16.00
CA GLU A 10 4.61 -5.66 -16.07
C GLU A 10 4.86 -4.59 -17.13
N LEU A 11 4.11 -4.60 -18.24
CA LEU A 11 4.23 -3.63 -19.34
C LEU A 11 3.38 -2.35 -19.11
N THR A 12 2.46 -2.41 -18.14
CA THR A 12 1.45 -1.37 -17.91
C THR A 12 1.63 -0.63 -16.57
N ILE A 13 2.34 -1.22 -15.59
CA ILE A 13 2.54 -0.62 -14.24
C ILE A 13 3.21 0.75 -14.29
N ASN A 14 4.23 0.92 -15.13
CA ASN A 14 5.03 2.16 -15.21
C ASN A 14 4.50 3.17 -16.26
N ARG A 15 3.25 3.02 -16.72
CA ARG A 15 2.64 3.92 -17.70
C ARG A 15 1.92 5.07 -17.01
N THR A 16 1.85 6.21 -17.69
CA THR A 16 1.22 7.44 -17.18
C THR A 16 -0.23 7.25 -16.74
N TYR A 17 -1.00 6.41 -17.44
CA TYR A 17 -2.38 6.08 -17.06
C TYR A 17 -2.51 5.25 -15.77
N ASN A 18 -1.40 4.83 -15.14
CA ASN A 18 -1.37 4.16 -13.83
C ASN A 18 -0.66 5.00 -12.75
N VAL A 19 -0.31 6.25 -13.05
CA VAL A 19 0.43 7.12 -12.13
C VAL A 19 -0.44 8.28 -11.69
N ILE A 20 -0.53 8.49 -10.37
CA ILE A 20 -1.18 9.66 -9.78
C ILE A 20 -0.16 10.46 -8.99
N MET A 21 -0.20 11.78 -9.10
CA MET A 21 0.64 12.66 -8.27
C MET A 21 -0.12 13.01 -7.00
N LEU A 22 0.50 12.77 -5.84
CA LEU A 22 -0.07 13.03 -4.51
C LEU A 22 0.95 13.82 -3.67
N SER A 23 0.46 14.61 -2.71
CA SER A 23 1.34 15.16 -1.67
C SER A 23 1.90 14.02 -0.81
N PRO A 24 3.07 14.21 -0.18
CA PRO A 24 3.74 13.14 0.58
C PRO A 24 2.85 12.45 1.61
N GLU A 25 2.05 13.20 2.37
CA GLU A 25 1.17 12.64 3.39
C GLU A 25 0.00 11.85 2.78
N VAL A 26 -0.58 12.35 1.68
CA VAL A 26 -1.69 11.68 0.98
C VAL A 26 -1.18 10.42 0.28
N HIS A 27 0.02 10.47 -0.28
CA HIS A 27 0.69 9.32 -0.90
C HIS A 27 0.85 8.17 0.10
N GLN A 28 1.37 8.46 1.28
CA GLN A 28 1.54 7.45 2.33
C GLN A 28 0.22 6.79 2.73
N LEU A 29 -0.84 7.58 2.91
CA LEU A 29 -2.16 7.08 3.27
C LEU A 29 -2.79 6.25 2.14
N PHE A 30 -2.52 6.62 0.89
CA PHE A 30 -3.02 5.93 -0.30
C PHE A 30 -2.32 4.57 -0.49
N ASP A 31 -1.00 4.51 -0.26
CA ASP A 31 -0.20 3.28 -0.39
C ASP A 31 -0.59 2.19 0.61
N ILE A 32 -0.90 2.59 1.85
CA ILE A 32 -1.30 1.65 2.92
C ILE A 32 -2.80 1.35 2.90
N TYR A 33 -3.54 1.81 1.89
CA TYR A 33 -4.99 1.62 1.75
C TYR A 33 -5.84 2.22 2.87
N ASP A 34 -5.31 3.19 3.60
CA ASP A 34 -6.04 3.92 4.65
C ASP A 34 -7.03 4.94 4.08
N ILE A 35 -6.76 5.37 2.84
CA ILE A 35 -7.67 6.14 1.99
C ILE A 35 -7.80 5.52 0.59
N CYS A 36 -8.89 5.82 -0.10
CA CYS A 36 -9.02 5.54 -1.52
C CYS A 36 -9.89 6.59 -2.25
N LEU A 37 -9.82 6.59 -3.58
CA LEU A 37 -10.62 7.46 -4.44
C LEU A 37 -11.87 6.72 -4.90
N LYS A 38 -13.01 7.04 -4.29
CA LYS A 38 -14.31 6.48 -4.69
C LYS A 38 -14.86 7.26 -5.88
N LYS A 39 -15.02 6.56 -7.00
CA LYS A 39 -15.66 7.11 -8.20
C LYS A 39 -17.05 7.66 -7.90
N ILE A 40 -17.35 8.84 -8.45
CA ILE A 40 -18.70 9.43 -8.46
C ILE A 40 -19.24 9.49 -9.89
N SER A 41 -20.37 10.18 -10.11
CA SER A 41 -21.07 10.19 -11.40
C SER A 41 -20.28 10.86 -12.54
N ILE A 42 -19.24 11.65 -12.23
CA ILE A 42 -18.43 12.39 -13.21
C ILE A 42 -17.08 11.70 -13.39
N VAL A 43 -16.66 11.54 -14.65
CA VAL A 43 -15.37 10.91 -14.99
C VAL A 43 -14.23 11.78 -14.47
N HIS A 44 -13.22 11.15 -13.87
CA HIS A 44 -12.08 11.80 -13.20
C HIS A 44 -12.44 12.67 -11.98
N GLU A 45 -13.67 12.58 -11.49
CA GLU A 45 -14.03 13.09 -10.17
C GLU A 45 -14.24 11.94 -9.18
N TYR A 46 -13.74 12.16 -7.97
CA TYR A 46 -13.71 11.15 -6.93
C TYR A 46 -14.01 11.78 -5.57
N LYS A 47 -14.65 11.01 -4.70
CA LYS A 47 -14.71 11.32 -3.27
C LYS A 47 -13.60 10.57 -2.55
N ILE A 48 -12.87 11.25 -1.67
CA ILE A 48 -11.91 10.58 -0.79
C ILE A 48 -12.69 9.82 0.28
N GLU A 49 -12.47 8.51 0.33
CA GLU A 49 -12.98 7.64 1.38
C GLU A 49 -11.81 7.27 2.29
N TYR A 50 -12.04 7.30 3.59
CA TYR A 50 -11.02 7.07 4.61
C TYR A 50 -11.58 6.19 5.72
N PHE A 51 -10.76 5.29 6.23
CA PHE A 51 -11.26 4.18 7.04
C PHE A 51 -10.98 4.31 8.55
N ASN A 52 -10.05 5.19 8.93
CA ASN A 52 -9.67 5.48 10.32
C ASN A 52 -9.96 6.96 10.65
N ASN A 53 -11.12 7.22 11.27
CA ASN A 53 -11.88 8.45 11.03
C ASN A 53 -11.18 9.75 11.46
N GLU A 54 -10.55 9.82 12.63
CA GLU A 54 -10.10 11.13 13.16
C GLU A 54 -8.63 11.48 12.87
N ALA A 55 -7.72 10.50 12.93
CA ALA A 55 -6.30 10.77 12.67
C ALA A 55 -6.06 11.07 11.18
N ILE A 56 -6.64 10.26 10.30
CA ILE A 56 -6.54 10.43 8.84
C ILE A 56 -7.22 11.72 8.41
N LYS A 57 -8.40 12.02 8.94
CA LYS A 57 -9.12 13.26 8.63
C LYS A 57 -8.31 14.50 9.02
N ARG A 58 -7.59 14.47 10.15
CA ARG A 58 -6.65 15.55 10.52
C ARG A 58 -5.47 15.64 9.57
N ALA A 59 -4.90 14.51 9.16
CA ALA A 59 -3.80 14.49 8.18
C ALA A 59 -4.26 15.07 6.82
N LEU A 60 -5.40 14.59 6.29
CA LEU A 60 -5.98 15.11 5.06
C LEU A 60 -6.28 16.61 5.13
N ARG A 61 -6.85 17.10 6.24
CA ARG A 61 -7.09 18.54 6.43
C ARG A 61 -5.83 19.40 6.39
N LYS A 62 -4.68 18.87 6.81
CA LYS A 62 -3.40 19.58 6.71
C LYS A 62 -2.87 19.58 5.27
N SER A 63 -3.16 18.52 4.53
CA SER A 63 -2.69 18.34 3.15
C SER A 63 -3.52 19.10 2.11
N PHE A 64 -4.73 19.52 2.46
CA PHE A 64 -5.53 20.43 1.64
C PHE A 64 -5.44 21.86 2.19
N ASP A 65 -5.27 22.84 1.30
CA ASP A 65 -5.25 24.26 1.68
C ASP A 65 -6.44 24.63 2.58
N GLU A 66 -6.16 25.50 3.55
CA GLU A 66 -7.08 25.96 4.60
C GLU A 66 -8.44 26.38 4.03
N GLY A 67 -9.39 25.43 3.96
CA GLY A 67 -10.73 25.69 3.46
C GLY A 67 -11.33 24.56 2.62
N ARG A 68 -10.53 23.64 2.06
CA ARG A 68 -11.11 22.49 1.36
C ARG A 68 -11.62 21.46 2.37
N LEU A 69 -12.93 21.24 2.39
CA LEU A 69 -13.53 20.15 3.13
C LEU A 69 -13.06 18.82 2.53
N VAL A 70 -12.59 17.90 3.39
CA VAL A 70 -12.23 16.52 3.01
C VAL A 70 -13.39 15.79 2.32
N ASP A 71 -14.62 16.24 2.54
CA ASP A 71 -15.83 15.69 1.93
C ASP A 71 -16.11 16.22 0.52
N THR A 72 -15.39 17.25 0.06
CA THR A 72 -15.54 17.80 -1.29
C THR A 72 -14.89 16.87 -2.31
N PRO A 73 -15.56 16.59 -3.45
CA PRO A 73 -14.94 15.84 -4.54
C PRO A 73 -13.60 16.44 -4.99
N VAL A 74 -12.69 15.55 -5.37
CA VAL A 74 -11.42 15.88 -6.02
C VAL A 74 -11.52 15.54 -7.50
N THR A 75 -11.05 16.47 -8.33
CA THR A 75 -10.95 16.30 -9.78
C THR A 75 -9.49 16.06 -10.13
N LEU A 76 -9.20 14.99 -10.87
CA LEU A 76 -7.88 14.77 -11.42
C LEU A 76 -7.72 15.61 -12.69
N ASN A 77 -6.68 16.42 -12.73
CA ASN A 77 -6.37 17.31 -13.84
C ASN A 77 -4.93 17.07 -14.31
N TYR A 78 -4.66 17.44 -15.55
CA TYR A 78 -3.30 17.45 -16.08
C TYR A 78 -2.45 18.46 -15.32
N HIS A 79 -1.25 18.03 -14.91
CA HIS A 79 -0.29 18.90 -14.23
C HIS A 79 0.26 19.99 -15.15
N ASP A 80 0.44 19.68 -16.44
CA ASP A 80 0.85 20.63 -17.47
C ASP A 80 -0.17 20.65 -18.62
N PRO A 81 -1.03 21.68 -18.71
CA PRO A 81 -2.02 21.80 -19.78
C PRO A 81 -1.41 22.20 -21.13
N THR A 82 -0.12 22.56 -21.18
CA THR A 82 0.59 23.02 -22.38
C THR A 82 1.45 21.95 -23.03
N SER A 83 1.64 20.81 -22.36
CA SER A 83 2.39 19.67 -22.89
C SER A 83 1.68 19.09 -24.12
N THR A 84 2.36 19.11 -25.26
CA THR A 84 1.96 18.40 -26.49
C THR A 84 2.40 16.94 -26.49
N ALA A 85 3.20 16.53 -25.49
CA ALA A 85 3.62 15.15 -25.27
C ALA A 85 2.49 14.37 -24.61
N GLY A 86 1.46 14.05 -25.40
CA GLY A 86 0.39 13.14 -25.03
C GLY A 86 -0.76 13.83 -24.29
N MET A 87 -1.87 13.96 -25.01
CA MET A 87 -3.23 13.99 -24.44
C MET A 87 -3.57 12.68 -23.67
N ASP A 88 -2.63 11.73 -23.62
CA ASP A 88 -2.71 10.44 -22.96
C ASP A 88 -1.94 10.51 -21.62
N ASP A 89 -2.53 10.32 -20.45
CA ASP A 89 -3.87 9.90 -20.09
C ASP A 89 -3.98 10.26 -18.61
N LEU A 90 -5.06 10.94 -18.21
CA LEU A 90 -5.44 10.91 -16.80
C LEU A 90 -5.51 9.44 -16.33
N PRO A 91 -5.24 9.17 -15.05
CA PRO A 91 -5.23 7.82 -14.52
C PRO A 91 -6.48 7.06 -14.93
N ASN A 92 -6.30 5.86 -15.47
CA ASN A 92 -7.39 5.04 -15.95
C ASN A 92 -8.37 4.82 -14.79
N PRO A 93 -9.65 5.24 -14.90
CA PRO A 93 -10.61 5.12 -13.82
C PRO A 93 -10.76 3.69 -13.29
N LEU A 94 -10.50 2.68 -14.12
CA LEU A 94 -10.54 1.27 -13.72
C LEU A 94 -9.45 0.92 -12.69
N PHE A 95 -8.24 1.47 -12.81
CA PHE A 95 -7.17 1.23 -11.84
C PHE A 95 -7.45 1.90 -10.50
N ILE A 96 -8.03 3.09 -10.55
CA ILE A 96 -8.49 3.80 -9.36
C ILE A 96 -9.62 3.01 -8.67
N GLU A 97 -10.55 2.44 -9.43
CA GLU A 97 -11.61 1.59 -8.92
C GLU A 97 -11.10 0.27 -8.33
N LEU A 98 -10.08 -0.35 -8.95
CA LEU A 98 -9.40 -1.53 -8.41
C LEU A 98 -8.73 -1.21 -7.07
N HIS A 99 -7.98 -0.11 -6.96
CA HIS A 99 -7.38 0.32 -5.69
C HIS A 99 -8.46 0.54 -4.62
N ALA A 100 -9.53 1.26 -4.95
CA ALA A 100 -10.64 1.50 -4.02
C ALA A 100 -11.34 0.22 -3.56
N THR A 101 -11.45 -0.77 -4.45
CA THR A 101 -12.01 -2.09 -4.14
C THR A 101 -11.11 -2.87 -3.19
N ILE A 102 -9.80 -2.91 -3.46
CA ILE A 102 -8.81 -3.54 -2.58
C ILE A 102 -8.83 -2.90 -1.20
N ALA A 103 -8.81 -1.56 -1.14
CA ALA A 103 -8.84 -0.81 0.12
C ALA A 103 -10.07 -1.15 0.97
N ARG A 104 -11.25 -1.23 0.34
CA ARG A 104 -12.48 -1.64 1.01
C ARG A 104 -12.44 -3.08 1.49
N ILE A 105 -11.94 -4.01 0.68
CA ILE A 105 -11.79 -5.42 1.10
C ILE A 105 -10.86 -5.52 2.29
N PHE A 106 -9.69 -4.86 2.25
CA PHE A 106 -8.72 -4.83 3.34
C PHE A 106 -9.31 -4.24 4.61
N ARG A 107 -10.11 -3.18 4.49
CA ARG A 107 -10.84 -2.60 5.61
C ARG A 107 -11.88 -3.55 6.19
N MET A 108 -12.76 -4.09 5.35
CA MET A 108 -13.89 -4.94 5.78
C MET A 108 -13.42 -6.26 6.38
N SER A 109 -12.37 -6.86 5.81
CA SER A 109 -11.80 -8.13 6.29
C SER A 109 -10.85 -7.96 7.47
N GLY A 110 -10.38 -6.75 7.75
CA GLY A 110 -9.26 -6.50 8.66
C GLY A 110 -7.91 -6.99 8.12
N ALA A 111 -7.85 -7.50 6.89
CA ALA A 111 -6.63 -8.05 6.30
C ALA A 111 -5.55 -6.99 6.06
N GLY A 112 -5.92 -5.70 5.92
CA GLY A 112 -4.94 -4.61 5.77
C GLY A 112 -3.92 -4.61 6.92
N LYS A 113 -4.41 -4.66 8.16
CA LYS A 113 -3.55 -4.70 9.36
C LYS A 113 -2.68 -5.97 9.43
N PHE A 114 -3.20 -7.09 8.93
CA PHE A 114 -2.42 -8.32 8.84
C PHE A 114 -1.24 -8.16 7.87
N PHE A 115 -1.48 -7.64 6.66
CA PHE A 115 -0.42 -7.45 5.67
C PHE A 115 0.59 -6.36 6.07
N GLU A 116 0.15 -5.27 6.72
CA GLU A 116 1.07 -4.28 7.29
C GLU A 116 2.01 -4.89 8.34
N ASN A 117 1.45 -5.65 9.29
CA ASN A 117 2.23 -6.35 10.31
C ASN A 117 3.18 -7.38 9.69
N LEU A 118 2.77 -8.05 8.61
CA LEU A 118 3.59 -9.00 7.89
C LEU A 118 4.75 -8.30 7.16
N LEU A 119 4.47 -7.26 6.39
CA LEU A 119 5.47 -6.55 5.59
C LEU A 119 6.45 -5.73 6.45
N SER A 120 6.02 -5.24 7.61
CA SER A 120 6.93 -4.58 8.58
C SER A 120 7.91 -5.56 9.24
N GLN A 121 7.51 -6.82 9.42
CA GLN A 121 8.40 -7.89 9.92
C GLN A 121 9.35 -8.40 8.83
N TYR A 122 8.93 -8.32 7.57
CA TYR A 122 9.70 -8.76 6.41
C TYR A 122 9.84 -7.62 5.38
N PRO A 123 10.54 -6.52 5.71
CA PRO A 123 10.61 -5.35 4.86
C PRO A 123 11.37 -5.65 3.56
N PRO A 124 10.99 -5.04 2.43
CA PRO A 124 11.58 -5.32 1.11
C PRO A 124 13.02 -4.76 0.89
N THR A 125 13.83 -4.51 1.93
CA THR A 125 15.21 -3.97 1.81
C THR A 125 16.12 -4.52 2.92
N GLY A 126 17.40 -4.90 2.72
CA GLY A 126 18.30 -4.73 1.57
C GLY A 126 19.51 -5.69 1.61
N ASN A 127 19.23 -7.01 1.65
CA ASN A 127 20.15 -8.14 1.36
C ASN A 127 19.38 -9.48 1.30
N SER A 128 18.13 -9.51 1.76
CA SER A 128 17.20 -10.61 1.54
C SER A 128 16.67 -10.57 0.11
N ILE A 129 16.68 -11.72 -0.55
CA ILE A 129 16.00 -11.92 -1.84
C ILE A 129 14.56 -11.43 -1.66
N LEU A 130 14.15 -10.43 -2.44
CA LEU A 130 12.76 -9.99 -2.49
C LEU A 130 11.90 -11.24 -2.71
N ALA A 131 10.98 -11.51 -1.80
CA ALA A 131 9.99 -12.55 -2.04
C ALA A 131 9.08 -12.06 -3.17
N SER A 132 9.42 -12.43 -4.40
CA SER A 132 8.64 -12.10 -5.60
C SER A 132 7.38 -12.95 -5.71
N THR A 133 7.27 -14.01 -4.89
CA THR A 133 6.11 -14.89 -4.83
C THR A 133 5.67 -15.16 -3.38
N TRP A 134 4.41 -15.56 -3.21
CA TRP A 134 3.89 -16.02 -1.92
C TRP A 134 4.69 -17.21 -1.36
N ALA A 135 5.13 -18.13 -2.22
CA ALA A 135 5.96 -19.26 -1.82
C ALA A 135 7.31 -18.83 -1.23
N ASP A 136 7.91 -17.78 -1.78
CA ASP A 136 9.15 -17.20 -1.25
C ASP A 136 8.91 -16.52 0.11
N MET A 137 7.77 -15.82 0.27
CA MET A 137 7.39 -15.25 1.57
C MET A 137 7.20 -16.33 2.63
N GLU A 138 6.45 -17.39 2.32
CA GLU A 138 6.26 -18.53 3.23
C GLU A 138 7.59 -19.17 3.63
N ARG A 139 8.52 -19.31 2.67
CA ARG A 139 9.85 -19.84 2.94
C ARG A 139 10.63 -18.96 3.90
N GLN A 140 10.60 -17.64 3.71
CA GLN A 140 11.27 -16.69 4.61
C GLN A 140 10.69 -16.71 6.02
N ILE A 141 9.36 -16.78 6.14
CA ILE A 141 8.68 -16.91 7.44
C ILE A 141 9.13 -18.18 8.16
N LYS A 142 9.12 -19.33 7.48
CA LYS A 142 9.56 -20.63 8.04
C LYS A 142 11.02 -20.61 8.48
N LEU A 143 11.91 -20.02 7.67
CA LEU A 143 13.33 -19.90 8.01
C LEU A 143 13.57 -18.98 9.21
N HIS A 144 12.83 -17.87 9.31
CA HIS A 144 12.91 -16.96 10.45
C HIS A 144 12.43 -17.63 11.75
N ASP A 145 11.32 -18.38 11.69
CA ASP A 145 10.81 -19.15 12.84
C ASP A 145 11.83 -20.20 13.31
N LEU A 146 12.39 -20.97 12.38
CA LEU A 146 13.44 -21.96 12.69
C LEU A 146 14.68 -21.31 13.33
N SER A 147 15.16 -20.18 12.79
CA SER A 147 16.29 -19.44 13.35
C SER A 147 16.01 -18.95 14.77
N SER A 148 14.79 -18.45 15.01
CA SER A 148 14.35 -17.97 16.33
C SER A 148 14.32 -19.11 17.36
N GLN A 149 13.83 -20.29 16.97
CA GLN A 149 13.80 -21.48 17.82
C GLN A 149 15.20 -22.00 18.15
N ILE A 150 16.12 -22.02 17.18
CA ILE A 150 17.53 -22.41 17.40
C ILE A 150 18.19 -21.45 18.40
N LYS A 151 18.00 -20.13 18.21
CA LYS A 151 18.56 -19.11 19.10
C LYS A 151 18.02 -19.23 20.53
N ALA A 152 16.71 -19.42 20.69
CA ALA A 152 16.10 -19.64 21.99
C ALA A 152 16.63 -20.91 22.69
N GLY A 153 16.83 -21.99 21.94
CA GLY A 153 17.43 -23.23 22.46
C GLY A 153 18.89 -23.05 22.92
N LEU A 154 19.69 -22.29 22.17
CA LEU A 154 21.07 -21.95 22.54
C LEU A 154 21.11 -21.09 23.81
N ASP A 155 20.26 -20.08 23.93
CA ASP A 155 20.19 -19.21 25.11
C ASP A 155 19.78 -19.98 26.39
N LEU A 156 18.86 -20.95 26.26
CA LEU A 156 18.45 -21.84 27.36
C LEU A 156 19.59 -22.75 27.82
N ASN A 157 20.36 -23.32 26.90
CA ASN A 157 21.52 -24.16 27.24
C ASN A 157 22.65 -23.36 27.89
N THR A 158 22.87 -22.12 27.45
CA THR A 158 23.89 -21.24 28.01
C THR A 158 23.54 -20.82 29.45
N ARG A 159 22.25 -20.59 29.74
CA ARG A 159 21.76 -20.33 31.12
C ARG A 159 21.84 -21.56 32.02
N LYS A 160 21.51 -22.75 31.52
CA LYS A 160 21.67 -24.01 32.30
C LYS A 160 23.13 -24.29 32.65
N SER A 161 24.06 -24.04 31.74
CA SER A 161 25.50 -24.22 31.99
C SER A 161 26.03 -23.30 33.09
N ARG A 162 25.60 -22.03 33.14
CA ARG A 162 26.01 -21.07 34.18
C ARG A 162 25.46 -21.39 35.57
N ASN A 163 24.24 -21.94 35.65
CA ASN A 163 23.63 -22.28 36.94
C ASN A 163 24.11 -23.63 37.52
N ALA A 164 24.84 -24.44 36.74
CA ALA A 164 25.41 -25.71 37.19
C ALA A 164 26.86 -25.58 37.70
N THR A 165 27.44 -24.37 37.67
CA THR A 165 28.83 -24.11 38.10
C THR A 165 28.95 -23.35 39.43
N THR A 166 27.83 -23.14 40.13
CA THR A 166 27.74 -22.57 41.49
C THR A 166 27.19 -23.61 42.46
#